data_AF-A0A2B7GNM7-F1
#
_entry.id   AF-A0A2B7GNM7-F1
#
_cell.length_a   1.000
_cell.length_b   1.000
_cell.length_c   1.000
_cell.angle_alpha   90.00
_cell.angle_beta   90.00
_cell.angle_gamma   90.00
#
_symmetry.space_group_name_H-M   'P 1'
#
loop_
_entity.id
_entity.type
_entity.pdbx_description
1 polymer ?
#
loop_
_entity_poly.entity_id
_entity_poly.type
_entity_poly.pdbx_seq_one_letter_code
_entity_poly.pdbx_strand_id
1 'polypeptide(L)'
;MPVDPVCSMEVTDTDPGTTVTHDETEYHFCSQACRDLFEQNPDSYLDEPHPHLEEIQGVAVPRLSPGRAEGHFEIEIADPGALGVGDRVTVTKTITNEDVQRFAEATSDTNALHLNEDFARKTRFGGRITHGTLVSGLISSALACFPGVTIYLSQNLEFKRPVDIGETLTASCEIVEVLEDDEYRLTTRIENEAEKLVIHGTATVLVDELPK
;
A
#
# COMPACT_ATOMS: atom_id res chain seq x y z
N MET A 1 13.13 -21.42 4.31
CA MET A 1 11.92 -22.26 4.48
C MET A 1 10.81 -21.61 3.67
N PRO A 2 10.00 -22.39 2.95
CA PRO A 2 8.88 -21.82 2.21
C PRO A 2 7.88 -21.18 3.18
N VAL A 3 7.20 -20.13 2.72
CA VAL A 3 6.21 -19.38 3.48
C VAL A 3 4.86 -19.61 2.82
N ASP A 4 3.85 -19.96 3.62
CA ASP A 4 2.48 -20.17 3.12
C ASP A 4 1.92 -18.85 2.55
N PRO A 5 1.52 -18.78 1.27
CA PRO A 5 1.07 -17.51 0.67
C PRO A 5 -0.28 -17.01 1.22
N VAL A 6 -1.07 -17.87 1.87
CA VAL A 6 -2.39 -17.51 2.42
C VAL A 6 -2.28 -16.95 3.83
N CYS A 7 -1.48 -17.55 4.71
CA CYS A 7 -1.39 -17.13 6.12
C CYS A 7 0.00 -16.59 6.53
N SER A 8 1.02 -16.90 5.73
CA SER A 8 2.43 -16.60 5.93
C SER A 8 3.04 -17.11 7.22
N MET A 9 2.53 -18.26 7.67
CA MET A 9 3.30 -19.13 8.53
C MET A 9 4.50 -19.70 7.76
N GLU A 10 5.64 -19.73 8.44
CA GLU A 10 6.79 -20.49 8.00
C GLU A 10 6.45 -21.99 7.96
N VAL A 11 6.67 -22.62 6.81
CA VAL A 11 6.41 -24.05 6.63
C VAL A 11 7.69 -24.81 6.94
N THR A 12 7.67 -25.52 8.07
CA THR A 12 8.82 -26.29 8.57
C THR A 12 8.92 -27.69 7.98
N ASP A 13 7.81 -28.26 7.47
CA ASP A 13 7.73 -29.57 6.84
C ASP A 13 6.98 -29.49 5.51
N THR A 14 7.58 -29.98 4.42
CA THR A 14 6.96 -30.02 3.09
C THR A 14 6.21 -31.33 2.90
N ASP A 15 5.05 -31.47 3.57
CA ASP A 15 4.11 -32.56 3.30
C ASP A 15 3.56 -32.41 1.87
N PRO A 16 3.67 -33.44 1.00
CA PRO A 16 3.07 -33.41 -0.34
C PRO A 16 1.54 -33.15 -0.32
N GLY A 17 0.87 -33.43 0.80
CA GLY A 17 -0.55 -33.13 1.00
C GLY A 17 -0.87 -31.64 1.12
N THR A 18 0.12 -30.77 1.30
CA THR A 18 -0.02 -29.32 1.43
C THR A 18 0.85 -28.56 0.44
N THR A 19 0.97 -29.06 -0.80
CA THR A 19 1.60 -28.33 -1.91
C THR A 19 0.67 -28.18 -3.11
N VAL A 20 0.83 -27.10 -3.87
CA VAL A 20 0.10 -26.82 -5.13
C VAL A 20 1.08 -26.25 -6.13
N THR A 21 1.02 -26.69 -7.39
CA THR A 21 1.74 -26.05 -8.49
C THR A 21 0.80 -25.12 -9.25
N HIS A 22 1.17 -23.85 -9.39
CA HIS A 22 0.45 -22.85 -10.18
C HIS A 22 1.47 -22.02 -10.96
N ASP A 23 1.22 -21.77 -12.26
CA ASP A 23 2.13 -21.05 -13.16
C ASP A 23 3.61 -21.46 -13.04
N GLU A 24 3.85 -22.78 -13.16
CA GLU A 24 5.17 -23.40 -13.10
C GLU A 24 5.92 -23.24 -11.76
N THR A 25 5.27 -22.65 -10.75
CA THR A 25 5.80 -22.46 -9.39
C THR A 25 5.12 -23.39 -8.39
N GLU A 26 5.89 -24.05 -7.52
CA GLU A 26 5.37 -24.89 -6.43
C GLU A 26 5.23 -24.06 -5.13
N TYR A 27 4.02 -24.06 -4.57
CA TYR A 27 3.66 -23.39 -3.32
C TYR A 27 3.46 -24.42 -2.21
N HIS A 28 3.87 -24.07 -0.98
CA HIS A 28 3.73 -24.91 0.20
C HIS A 28 2.84 -24.23 1.24
N PHE A 29 2.00 -25.02 1.91
CA PHE A 29 1.00 -24.52 2.85
C PHE A 29 1.17 -25.14 4.24
N CYS A 30 0.87 -24.37 5.28
CA CYS A 30 0.93 -24.79 6.68
C CYS A 30 -0.20 -25.77 7.04
N SER A 31 -1.26 -25.82 6.23
CA SER A 31 -2.43 -26.67 6.44
C SER A 31 -3.19 -26.90 5.13
N GLN A 32 -4.01 -27.96 5.09
CA GLN A 32 -4.94 -28.20 3.98
C GLN A 32 -5.93 -27.05 3.80
N ALA A 33 -6.35 -26.40 4.88
CA ALA A 33 -7.27 -25.25 4.79
C ALA A 33 -6.67 -24.07 4.02
N CYS A 34 -5.38 -23.75 4.25
CA CYS A 34 -4.69 -22.70 3.49
C CYS A 34 -4.50 -23.11 2.03
N ARG A 35 -4.15 -24.37 1.76
CA ARG A 35 -4.09 -24.91 0.40
C ARG A 35 -5.43 -24.77 -0.34
N ASP A 36 -6.51 -25.21 0.28
CA ASP A 36 -7.84 -25.19 -0.34
C ASP A 36 -8.33 -23.75 -0.58
N LEU A 37 -7.97 -22.79 0.28
CA LEU A 37 -8.21 -21.35 0.05
C LEU A 37 -7.45 -20.85 -1.18
N PHE A 38 -6.17 -21.21 -1.29
CA PHE A 38 -5.35 -20.85 -2.45
C PHE A 38 -5.90 -21.40 -3.76
N GLU A 39 -6.28 -22.68 -3.82
CA GLU A 39 -6.83 -23.29 -5.05
C GLU A 39 -8.15 -22.66 -5.52
N GLN A 40 -8.92 -22.02 -4.63
CA GLN A 40 -10.17 -21.35 -4.99
C GLN A 40 -9.94 -20.04 -5.76
N ASN A 41 -8.85 -19.33 -5.46
CA ASN A 41 -8.51 -18.07 -6.11
C ASN A 41 -7.00 -17.80 -6.05
N PRO A 42 -6.16 -18.55 -6.79
CA PRO A 42 -4.71 -18.46 -6.68
C PRO A 42 -4.21 -17.02 -6.88
N ASP A 43 -4.70 -16.35 -7.92
CA ASP A 43 -4.31 -14.99 -8.29
C ASP A 43 -4.47 -13.97 -7.15
N SER A 44 -5.40 -14.19 -6.19
CA SER A 44 -5.56 -13.30 -5.03
C SER A 44 -4.47 -13.44 -3.95
N TYR A 45 -3.68 -14.51 -4.03
CA TYR A 45 -2.56 -14.80 -3.15
C TYR A 45 -1.22 -14.72 -3.88
N LEU A 46 -1.25 -14.42 -5.18
CA LEU A 46 -0.10 -14.38 -6.05
C LEU A 46 0.21 -12.94 -6.45
N ASP A 47 1.50 -12.70 -6.60
CA ASP A 47 2.06 -11.36 -6.68
C ASP A 47 1.88 -10.75 -8.08
N GLU A 48 1.41 -9.50 -8.17
CA GLU A 48 1.73 -8.64 -9.32
C GLU A 48 3.07 -7.92 -9.04
N PRO A 49 4.04 -7.98 -9.96
CA PRO A 49 5.36 -7.40 -9.73
C PRO A 49 5.28 -5.88 -9.61
N HIS A 50 5.82 -5.33 -8.53
CA HIS A 50 6.00 -3.89 -8.41
C HIS A 50 7.12 -3.46 -9.37
N PRO A 51 6.90 -2.47 -10.26
CA PRO A 51 7.67 -2.28 -11.50
C PRO A 51 9.19 -2.03 -11.38
N HIS A 52 9.76 -1.83 -10.18
CA HIS A 52 11.14 -1.33 -10.02
C HIS A 52 12.01 -1.98 -8.94
N LEU A 53 11.56 -2.96 -8.15
CA LEU A 53 12.21 -3.22 -6.85
C LEU A 53 12.28 -4.68 -6.36
N GLU A 54 12.10 -5.68 -7.23
CA GLU A 54 12.19 -7.10 -6.82
C GLU A 54 13.64 -7.58 -6.62
N GLU A 55 14.58 -7.13 -7.45
CA GLU A 55 16.00 -7.42 -7.29
C GLU A 55 16.85 -6.17 -7.55
N ILE A 56 17.40 -5.57 -6.49
CA ILE A 56 18.46 -4.56 -6.64
C ILE A 56 19.79 -5.32 -6.58
N GLN A 57 20.41 -5.55 -7.75
CA GLN A 57 21.75 -6.12 -7.88
C GLN A 57 21.98 -7.44 -7.11
N GLY A 58 20.98 -8.33 -7.10
CA GLY A 58 21.07 -9.62 -6.42
C GLY A 58 20.88 -9.57 -4.89
N VAL A 59 20.50 -8.41 -4.33
CA VAL A 59 20.02 -8.30 -2.95
C VAL A 59 18.51 -8.45 -2.95
N ALA A 60 18.03 -9.55 -2.38
CA ALA A 60 16.63 -9.71 -2.05
C ALA A 60 16.24 -8.69 -0.98
N VAL A 61 15.47 -7.66 -1.36
CA VAL A 61 14.91 -6.71 -0.40
C VAL A 61 13.65 -7.36 0.17
N PRO A 62 13.58 -7.69 1.47
CA PRO A 62 12.38 -8.30 2.02
C PRO A 62 11.20 -7.33 1.85
N ARG A 63 10.20 -7.76 1.07
CA ARG A 63 8.93 -7.05 0.87
C ARG A 63 7.81 -7.78 1.58
N LEU A 64 6.77 -7.04 1.97
CA LEU A 64 5.48 -7.66 2.20
C LEU A 64 5.04 -8.27 0.87
N SER A 65 4.64 -9.55 0.88
CA SER A 65 4.06 -10.18 -0.30
C SER A 65 2.85 -9.35 -0.76
N PRO A 66 2.72 -9.02 -2.05
CA PRO A 66 1.56 -8.32 -2.63
C PRO A 66 0.17 -8.79 -2.16
N GLY A 67 -0.04 -10.08 -1.87
CA GLY A 67 -1.29 -10.54 -1.21
C GLY A 67 -1.58 -9.93 0.17
N ARG A 68 -0.58 -9.30 0.81
CA ARG A 68 -0.68 -8.51 2.05
C ARG A 68 -0.64 -7.00 1.80
N ALA A 69 -0.20 -6.58 0.61
CA ALA A 69 -0.09 -5.19 0.18
C ALA A 69 -0.98 -4.97 -1.05
N GLU A 70 -2.29 -5.12 -0.86
CA GLU A 70 -3.28 -4.88 -1.91
C GLU A 70 -3.20 -3.44 -2.43
N GLY A 71 -3.22 -3.25 -3.76
CA GLY A 71 -3.28 -1.94 -4.40
C GLY A 71 -2.85 -1.98 -5.86
N HIS A 72 -3.45 -1.13 -6.70
CA HIS A 72 -3.05 -0.93 -8.08
C HIS A 72 -2.16 0.31 -8.18
N PHE A 73 -1.02 0.19 -8.86
CA PHE A 73 -0.02 1.25 -8.96
C PHE A 73 0.14 1.69 -10.42
N GLU A 74 0.19 3.00 -10.64
CA GLU A 74 0.44 3.60 -11.95
C GLU A 74 1.60 4.58 -11.84
N ILE A 75 2.50 4.51 -12.82
CA ILE A 75 3.70 5.34 -12.90
C ILE A 75 3.67 6.09 -14.23
N GLU A 76 3.63 7.41 -14.14
CA GLU A 76 3.69 8.35 -15.26
C GLU A 76 4.96 9.19 -15.10
N ILE A 77 6.12 8.58 -15.37
CA ILE A 77 7.44 9.21 -15.27
C ILE A 77 8.08 9.24 -16.65
N ALA A 78 8.50 10.41 -17.12
CA ALA A 78 9.03 10.57 -18.47
C ALA A 78 10.45 9.98 -18.63
N ASP A 79 11.32 10.20 -17.64
CA ASP A 79 12.68 9.66 -17.60
C ASP A 79 13.03 9.21 -16.16
N PRO A 80 13.09 7.90 -15.88
CA PRO A 80 13.43 7.39 -14.56
C PRO A 80 14.82 7.78 -14.05
N GLY A 81 15.73 8.23 -14.93
CA GLY A 81 17.06 8.73 -14.54
C GLY A 81 17.12 10.24 -14.31
N ALA A 82 16.02 10.97 -14.58
CA ALA A 82 15.98 12.42 -14.48
C ALA A 82 14.56 12.90 -14.17
N LEU A 83 14.16 12.79 -12.90
CA LEU A 83 12.84 13.22 -12.44
C LEU A 83 12.63 14.72 -12.63
N GLY A 84 11.41 15.10 -13.00
CA GLY A 84 11.04 16.47 -13.32
C GLY A 84 9.58 16.81 -13.04
N VAL A 85 9.23 18.08 -13.28
CA VAL A 85 7.86 18.57 -13.09
C VAL A 85 6.89 17.83 -14.02
N GLY A 86 5.78 17.38 -13.45
CA GLY A 86 4.75 16.60 -14.14
C GLY A 86 4.89 15.09 -13.97
N ASP A 87 6.04 14.61 -13.49
CA ASP A 87 6.20 13.19 -13.14
C ASP A 87 5.27 12.84 -11.98
N ARG A 88 4.54 11.73 -12.14
CA ARG A 88 3.44 11.36 -11.25
C ARG A 88 3.44 9.88 -10.95
N VAL A 89 3.10 9.57 -9.70
CA VAL A 89 2.84 8.21 -9.23
C VAL A 89 1.48 8.16 -8.55
N THR A 90 0.74 7.08 -8.80
CA THR A 90 -0.61 6.90 -8.30
C THR A 90 -0.75 5.51 -7.69
N VAL A 91 -1.44 5.40 -6.55
CA VAL A 91 -1.88 4.14 -5.97
C VAL A 91 -3.38 4.17 -5.73
N THR A 92 -4.06 3.08 -6.06
CA THR A 92 -5.47 2.88 -5.78
C THR A 92 -5.65 1.67 -4.89
N LYS A 93 -6.32 1.83 -3.74
CA LYS A 93 -6.54 0.75 -2.76
C LYS A 93 -7.90 0.89 -2.08
N THR A 94 -8.55 -0.24 -1.81
CA THR A 94 -9.72 -0.32 -0.93
C THR A 94 -9.28 -0.34 0.53
N ILE A 95 -9.80 0.56 1.37
CA ILE A 95 -9.50 0.57 2.81
C ILE A 95 -10.47 -0.36 3.54
N THR A 96 -9.97 -1.52 3.97
CA THR A 96 -10.79 -2.55 4.60
C THR A 96 -10.97 -2.32 6.11
N ASN A 97 -11.91 -3.05 6.73
CA ASN A 97 -12.02 -3.08 8.19
C ASN A 97 -10.77 -3.67 8.84
N GLU A 98 -10.06 -4.58 8.16
CA GLU A 98 -8.85 -5.18 8.67
C GLU A 98 -7.69 -4.17 8.71
N ASP A 99 -7.56 -3.32 7.69
CA ASP A 99 -6.60 -2.20 7.69
C ASP A 99 -6.85 -1.27 8.89
N VAL A 100 -8.11 -0.93 9.17
CA VAL A 100 -8.49 -0.08 10.31
C VAL A 100 -8.09 -0.72 11.64
N GLN A 101 -8.29 -2.03 11.80
CA GLN A 101 -7.92 -2.76 13.02
C GLN A 101 -6.40 -2.82 13.18
N ARG A 102 -5.67 -3.24 12.14
CA ARG A 102 -4.20 -3.31 12.16
C ARG A 102 -3.56 -1.94 12.42
N PHE A 103 -4.12 -0.88 11.84
CA PHE A 103 -3.64 0.48 12.08
C PHE A 103 -3.86 0.91 13.54
N ALA A 104 -5.02 0.65 14.12
CA ALA A 104 -5.30 0.96 15.51
C ALA A 104 -4.36 0.23 16.47
N GLU A 105 -4.04 -1.04 16.18
CA GLU A 105 -3.06 -1.82 16.95
C GLU A 105 -1.65 -1.26 16.82
N ALA A 106 -1.19 -1.00 15.59
CA ALA A 106 0.16 -0.52 15.32
C ALA A 106 0.42 0.88 15.89
N THR A 107 -0.58 1.76 15.87
CA THR A 107 -0.45 3.16 16.28
C THR A 107 -0.96 3.44 17.70
N SER A 108 -1.63 2.46 18.31
CA SER A 108 -2.41 2.64 19.55
C SER A 108 -3.57 3.65 19.45
N ASP A 109 -3.93 4.12 18.25
CA ASP A 109 -5.12 4.95 18.06
C ASP A 109 -6.39 4.09 18.09
N THR A 110 -6.86 3.89 19.33
CA THR A 110 -8.05 3.08 19.66
C THR A 110 -9.32 3.93 19.78
N ASN A 111 -9.37 5.09 19.12
CA ASN A 111 -10.55 5.95 19.15
C ASN A 111 -11.81 5.17 18.74
N ALA A 112 -12.83 5.19 19.61
CA ALA A 112 -14.08 4.45 19.44
C ALA A 112 -14.82 4.79 18.14
N LEU A 113 -14.58 5.97 17.55
CA LEU A 113 -15.15 6.37 16.27
C LEU A 113 -14.79 5.40 15.13
N HIS A 114 -13.59 4.81 15.16
CA HIS A 114 -13.12 3.89 14.12
C HIS A 114 -13.47 2.43 14.40
N LEU A 115 -13.70 2.09 15.67
CA LEU A 115 -13.74 0.70 16.14
C LEU A 115 -15.09 0.24 16.69
N ASN A 116 -15.97 1.17 17.09
CA ASN A 116 -17.24 0.83 17.75
C ASN A 116 -18.43 1.41 16.97
N GLU A 117 -19.21 0.51 16.35
CA GLU A 117 -20.36 0.86 15.52
C GLU A 117 -21.46 1.58 16.32
N ASP A 118 -21.80 1.09 17.51
CA ASP A 118 -22.84 1.68 18.36
C ASP A 118 -22.49 3.09 18.85
N PHE A 119 -21.20 3.34 19.09
CA PHE A 119 -20.68 4.66 19.41
C PHE A 119 -20.71 5.56 18.18
N ALA A 120 -20.18 5.09 17.05
CA ALA A 120 -20.05 5.87 15.83
C ALA A 120 -21.41 6.31 15.25
N ARG A 121 -22.44 5.46 15.33
CA ARG A 121 -23.84 5.78 14.97
C ARG A 121 -24.43 6.95 15.74
N LYS A 122 -23.93 7.23 16.95
CA LYS A 122 -24.38 8.36 17.78
C LYS A 122 -23.65 9.66 17.47
N THR A 123 -22.62 9.60 16.63
CA THR A 123 -21.87 10.78 16.19
C THR A 123 -22.50 11.39 14.94
N ARG A 124 -21.99 12.55 14.52
CA ARG A 124 -22.41 13.21 13.27
C ARG A 124 -22.17 12.38 12.00
N PHE A 125 -21.34 11.34 12.07
CA PHE A 125 -20.96 10.52 10.93
C PHE A 125 -21.98 9.39 10.66
N GLY A 126 -22.79 9.01 11.66
CA GLY A 126 -23.84 8.00 11.49
C GLY A 126 -23.35 6.55 11.35
N GLY A 127 -22.04 6.32 11.34
CA GLY A 127 -21.38 5.01 11.25
C GLY A 127 -19.87 5.16 11.47
N ARG A 128 -19.13 4.06 11.48
CA ARG A 128 -17.67 4.08 11.59
C ARG A 128 -17.04 4.64 10.32
N ILE A 129 -16.00 5.44 10.51
CA ILE A 129 -15.16 5.98 9.44
C ILE A 129 -13.71 5.54 9.67
N THR A 130 -12.89 5.56 8.63
CA THR A 130 -11.46 5.19 8.73
C THR A 130 -10.64 6.27 9.47
N HIS A 131 -9.45 5.91 9.95
CA HIS A 131 -8.48 6.89 10.46
C HIS A 131 -7.95 7.73 9.28
N GLY A 132 -7.97 9.06 9.40
CA GLY A 132 -7.42 9.92 8.33
C GLY A 132 -5.93 9.66 8.08
N THR A 133 -5.18 9.36 9.13
CA THR A 133 -3.74 9.04 9.05
C THR A 133 -3.48 7.71 8.36
N LEU A 134 -4.32 6.68 8.56
CA LEU A 134 -4.30 5.44 7.78
C LEU A 134 -4.45 5.74 6.30
N VAL A 135 -5.48 6.53 5.93
CA VAL A 135 -5.72 6.91 4.54
C VAL A 135 -4.53 7.69 3.96
N SER A 136 -3.94 8.61 4.73
CA SER A 136 -2.76 9.36 4.28
C SER A 136 -1.54 8.48 4.03
N GLY A 137 -1.48 7.26 4.60
CA GLY A 137 -0.44 6.27 4.32
C GLY A 137 -0.40 5.84 2.86
N LEU A 138 -1.49 6.00 2.10
CA LEU A 138 -1.49 5.76 0.66
C LEU A 138 -0.55 6.72 -0.10
N ILE A 139 -0.33 7.93 0.41
CA ILE A 139 0.69 8.84 -0.15
C ILE A 139 2.07 8.21 -0.02
N SER A 140 2.39 7.68 1.18
CA SER A 140 3.67 6.99 1.38
C SER A 140 3.81 5.76 0.46
N SER A 141 2.72 5.08 0.17
CA SER A 141 2.71 3.91 -0.73
C SER A 141 2.98 4.35 -2.18
N ALA A 142 2.34 5.44 -2.64
CA ALA A 142 2.61 6.00 -3.97
C ALA A 142 4.05 6.49 -4.10
N LEU A 143 4.58 7.20 -3.10
CA LEU A 143 5.96 7.70 -3.11
C LEU A 143 7.00 6.57 -3.23
N ALA A 144 6.70 5.37 -2.73
CA ALA A 144 7.59 4.21 -2.87
C ALA A 144 7.73 3.71 -4.33
N CYS A 145 6.94 4.24 -5.27
CA CYS A 145 7.01 3.92 -6.69
C CYS A 145 7.98 4.79 -7.48
N PHE A 146 8.47 5.91 -6.92
CA PHE A 146 9.48 6.71 -7.59
C PHE A 146 10.78 5.90 -7.78
N PRO A 147 11.49 6.06 -8.92
CA PRO A 147 12.73 5.36 -9.19
C PRO A 147 13.82 5.88 -8.25
N GLY A 148 14.47 4.97 -7.53
CA GLY A 148 15.50 5.32 -6.54
C GLY A 148 15.07 5.08 -5.10
N VAL A 149 15.85 5.60 -4.17
CA VAL A 149 15.54 5.58 -2.73
C VAL A 149 14.83 6.87 -2.37
N THR A 150 13.50 6.79 -2.26
CA THR A 150 12.68 7.96 -1.91
C THR A 150 12.68 8.19 -0.40
N ILE A 151 13.15 9.36 0.02
CA ILE A 151 13.23 9.81 1.40
C ILE A 151 12.16 10.88 1.61
N TYR A 152 11.22 10.59 2.51
CA TYR A 152 10.05 11.42 2.75
C TYR A 152 10.33 12.49 3.81
N LEU A 153 10.73 13.68 3.38
CA LEU A 153 11.25 14.74 4.26
C LEU A 153 10.15 15.50 5.00
N SER A 154 9.06 15.86 4.32
CA SER A 154 7.95 16.58 4.95
C SER A 154 6.62 16.35 4.26
N GLN A 155 5.51 16.52 5.01
CA GLN A 155 4.15 16.40 4.51
C GLN A 155 3.20 17.33 5.27
N ASN A 156 2.37 18.07 4.53
CA ASN A 156 1.26 18.88 5.06
C ASN A 156 -0.08 18.32 4.59
N LEU A 157 -1.05 18.08 5.48
CA LEU A 157 -2.32 17.44 5.12
C LEU A 157 -3.53 18.27 5.54
N GLU A 158 -4.52 18.31 4.66
CA GLU A 158 -5.85 18.84 4.92
C GLU A 158 -6.90 17.76 4.66
N PHE A 159 -7.56 17.28 5.72
CA PHE A 159 -8.65 16.31 5.64
C PHE A 159 -9.96 17.01 5.25
N LYS A 160 -10.43 16.77 4.03
CA LYS A 160 -11.61 17.44 3.46
C LYS A 160 -12.90 16.67 3.70
N ARG A 161 -12.83 15.34 3.71
CA ARG A 161 -14.01 14.45 3.82
C ARG A 161 -13.68 13.24 4.70
N PRO A 162 -14.65 12.71 5.48
CA PRO A 162 -14.52 11.40 6.07
C PRO A 162 -14.52 10.32 4.97
N VAL A 163 -14.00 9.14 5.30
CA VAL A 163 -13.97 7.97 4.43
C VAL A 163 -14.66 6.83 5.15
N ASP A 164 -15.63 6.23 4.49
CA ASP A 164 -16.29 5.03 4.99
C ASP A 164 -15.39 3.80 4.83
N ILE A 165 -15.54 2.85 5.75
CA ILE A 165 -14.79 1.59 5.68
C ILE A 165 -15.29 0.80 4.47
N GLY A 166 -14.36 0.36 3.62
CA GLY A 166 -14.63 -0.33 2.36
C GLY A 166 -14.62 0.59 1.13
N GLU A 167 -14.37 1.89 1.28
CA GLU A 167 -14.16 2.77 0.12
C GLU A 167 -12.82 2.49 -0.58
N THR A 168 -12.85 2.49 -1.91
CA THR A 168 -11.67 2.56 -2.77
C THR A 168 -11.20 4.00 -2.90
N LEU A 169 -9.91 4.22 -2.65
CA LEU A 169 -9.28 5.52 -2.71
C LEU A 169 -8.09 5.50 -3.65
N THR A 170 -7.91 6.59 -4.38
CA THR A 170 -6.79 6.84 -5.27
C THR A 170 -5.95 7.97 -4.71
N ALA A 171 -4.71 7.67 -4.31
CA ALA A 171 -3.72 8.66 -3.92
C ALA A 171 -2.78 8.95 -5.08
N SER A 172 -2.58 10.22 -5.40
CA SER A 172 -1.66 10.66 -6.45
C SER A 172 -0.65 11.68 -5.92
N CYS A 173 0.61 11.47 -6.28
CA CYS A 173 1.72 12.37 -5.96
C CYS A 173 2.35 12.84 -7.27
N GLU A 174 2.38 14.14 -7.49
CA GLU A 174 2.92 14.75 -8.72
C GLU A 174 3.98 15.78 -8.35
N ILE A 175 5.14 15.71 -8.99
CA ILE A 175 6.22 16.69 -8.85
C ILE A 175 5.76 18.00 -9.48
N VAL A 176 5.66 19.04 -8.65
CA VAL A 176 5.29 20.39 -9.09
C VAL A 176 6.49 21.33 -9.15
N GLU A 177 7.62 20.95 -8.55
CA GLU A 177 8.85 21.74 -8.53
C GLU A 177 10.06 20.88 -8.20
N VAL A 178 11.16 21.14 -8.92
CA VAL A 178 12.49 20.58 -8.64
C VAL A 178 13.25 21.57 -7.77
N LEU A 179 13.75 21.10 -6.63
CA LEU A 179 14.53 21.87 -5.66
C LEU A 179 16.04 21.57 -5.87
N GLU A 180 16.87 21.95 -4.90
CA GLU A 180 18.31 21.65 -4.92
C GLU A 180 18.57 20.22 -4.39
N ASP A 181 19.74 19.65 -4.68
CA ASP A 181 20.20 18.37 -4.11
C ASP A 181 19.21 17.19 -4.29
N ASP A 182 18.63 17.02 -5.49
CA ASP A 182 17.67 15.95 -5.81
C ASP A 182 16.42 15.93 -4.91
N GLU A 183 16.08 17.09 -4.34
CA GLU A 183 14.82 17.31 -3.66
C GLU A 183 13.71 17.74 -4.63
N TYR A 184 12.49 17.28 -4.35
CA TYR A 184 11.31 17.58 -5.14
C TYR A 184 10.16 17.98 -4.23
N ARG A 185 9.41 18.99 -4.65
CA ARG A 185 8.14 19.36 -4.03
C ARG A 185 7.00 18.77 -4.85
N LEU A 186 6.08 18.10 -4.15
CA LEU A 186 4.95 17.42 -4.74
C LEU A 186 3.62 17.99 -4.25
N THR A 187 2.61 17.98 -5.12
CA THR A 187 1.22 17.97 -4.66
C THR A 187 0.82 16.54 -4.32
N THR A 188 0.13 16.36 -3.20
CA THR A 188 -0.41 15.06 -2.79
C THR A 188 -1.92 15.16 -2.66
N ARG A 189 -2.63 14.24 -3.31
CA ARG A 189 -4.09 14.24 -3.38
C ARG A 189 -4.59 12.83 -3.13
N ILE A 190 -5.68 12.70 -2.39
CA ILE A 190 -6.42 11.45 -2.27
C ILE A 190 -7.87 11.72 -2.63
N GLU A 191 -8.40 10.96 -3.57
CA GLU A 191 -9.78 11.04 -4.06
C GLU A 191 -10.47 9.68 -3.90
N ASN A 192 -11.79 9.69 -3.78
CA ASN A 192 -12.59 8.45 -3.82
C ASN A 192 -13.11 8.16 -5.23
N GLU A 193 -13.79 7.03 -5.43
CA GLU A 193 -14.32 6.62 -6.75
C GLU A 193 -15.29 7.63 -7.40
N ALA A 194 -15.87 8.54 -6.60
CA ALA A 194 -16.70 9.63 -7.11
C ALA A 194 -15.88 10.89 -7.45
N GLU A 195 -14.56 10.78 -7.56
CA GLU A 195 -13.59 11.85 -7.83
C GLU A 195 -13.67 13.01 -6.82
N LYS A 196 -14.13 12.72 -5.60
CA LYS A 196 -14.21 13.73 -4.55
C LYS A 196 -12.91 13.76 -3.76
N LEU A 197 -12.30 14.94 -3.68
CA LEU A 197 -11.10 15.17 -2.88
C LEU A 197 -11.32 14.85 -1.39
N VAL A 198 -10.66 13.81 -0.90
CA VAL A 198 -10.70 13.36 0.49
C VAL A 198 -9.61 14.03 1.30
N ILE A 199 -8.37 14.00 0.80
CA ILE A 199 -7.21 14.64 1.40
C ILE A 199 -6.48 15.46 0.34
N HIS A 200 -6.05 16.65 0.73
CA HIS A 200 -5.17 17.50 -0.07
C HIS A 200 -3.93 17.81 0.73
N GLY A 201 -2.77 17.85 0.07
CA GLY A 201 -1.52 18.10 0.74
C GLY A 201 -0.39 18.47 -0.20
N THR A 202 0.76 18.69 0.43
CA THR A 202 2.04 18.88 -0.22
C THR A 202 3.11 18.08 0.51
N ALA A 203 4.03 17.51 -0.26
CA ALA A 203 5.19 16.78 0.24
C ALA A 203 6.49 17.40 -0.26
N THR A 204 7.55 17.21 0.50
CA THR A 204 8.93 17.32 -0.01
C THR A 204 9.58 15.95 0.15
N VAL A 205 10.24 15.48 -0.91
CA VAL A 205 11.01 14.24 -0.92
C VAL A 205 12.40 14.50 -1.48
N LEU A 206 13.35 13.68 -1.06
CA LEU A 206 14.66 13.51 -1.68
C LEU A 206 14.67 12.14 -2.37
N VAL A 207 15.24 12.04 -3.57
CA VAL A 207 15.33 10.75 -4.29
C VAL A 207 16.80 10.44 -4.62
N ASP A 208 17.39 9.53 -3.85
CA ASP A 208 18.77 9.07 -4.09
C ASP A 208 18.81 7.98 -5.18
N GLU A 209 19.95 7.85 -5.86
CA GLU A 209 20.23 6.67 -6.68
C GLU A 209 20.14 5.38 -5.84
N LEU A 210 19.70 4.28 -6.46
CA LEU A 210 19.78 2.98 -5.81
C LEU A 210 21.24 2.65 -5.46
N PRO A 211 21.50 2.06 -4.28
CA PRO A 211 22.85 1.64 -3.90
C PRO A 211 23.43 0.66 -4.93
N LYS A 212 24.75 0.75 -5.11
CA LYS A 212 25.56 -0.05 -6.05
C LYS A 212 26.22 -1.27 -5.42
#